data_AF-A0A2W4R884-F1
#
_entry.id   AF-A0A2W4R884-F1
#
_cell.length_a   1.000
_cell.length_b   1.000
_cell.length_c   1.000
_cell.angle_alpha   90.00
_cell.angle_beta   90.00
_cell.angle_gamma   90.00
#
_symmetry.space_group_name_H-M   'P 1'
#
loop_
_entity.id
_entity.type
_entity.pdbx_description
1 polymer ?
#
loop_
_entity_poly.entity_id
_entity_poly.type
_entity_poly.pdbx_seq_one_letter_code
_entity_poly.pdbx_strand_id
1 'polypeptide(L)'
;MKQRIEAIPTSFNGITYRSRAEAKWAWFFDKCRIHVQYEPEGFKTEAGWYLPDFQLMEAPRPTYFEVKPHRPTKREYDLMQA
;
A
#
# COMPACT_ATOMS: atom_id res chain seq x y z
N MET A 1 21.41 -17.77 1.62
CA MET A 1 20.55 -17.37 0.49
C MET A 1 19.32 -16.68 1.07
N LYS A 2 19.02 -15.42 0.69
CA LYS A 2 17.74 -14.78 1.07
C LYS A 2 16.65 -15.46 0.24
N GLN A 3 15.83 -16.31 0.86
CA GLN A 3 14.61 -16.78 0.17
C GLN A 3 13.72 -15.57 -0.06
N ARG A 4 13.35 -15.36 -1.32
CA ARG A 4 12.36 -14.36 -1.71
C ARG A 4 11.00 -14.93 -1.33
N ILE A 5 10.47 -14.51 -0.19
CA ILE A 5 9.12 -14.89 0.24
C ILE A 5 8.16 -14.21 -0.73
N GLU A 6 7.47 -15.00 -1.54
CA GLU A 6 6.43 -14.49 -2.43
C GLU A 6 5.17 -14.18 -1.62
N ALA A 7 4.60 -13.00 -1.88
CA ALA A 7 3.34 -12.64 -1.29
C ALA A 7 2.22 -13.53 -1.86
N ILE A 8 1.26 -13.91 -1.00
CA ILE A 8 0.09 -14.68 -1.41
C ILE A 8 -1.01 -13.68 -1.79
N PRO A 9 -1.42 -13.60 -3.08
CA PRO A 9 -2.56 -12.78 -3.48
C PRO A 9 -3.80 -13.21 -2.71
N THR A 10 -4.55 -12.25 -2.19
CA THR A 10 -5.70 -12.53 -1.31
C THR A 10 -6.85 -11.65 -1.71
N SER A 11 -8.03 -12.23 -1.95
CA SER A 11 -9.22 -11.47 -2.31
C SER A 11 -10.03 -11.10 -1.07
N PHE A 12 -10.50 -9.85 -1.01
CA PHE A 12 -11.43 -9.36 -0.01
C PHE A 12 -12.35 -8.31 -0.64
N ASN A 13 -13.66 -8.42 -0.40
CA ASN A 13 -14.68 -7.50 -0.90
C ASN A 13 -14.61 -7.25 -2.44
N GLY A 14 -14.37 -8.31 -3.22
CA GLY A 14 -14.29 -8.21 -4.69
C GLY A 14 -12.98 -7.66 -5.25
N ILE A 15 -12.03 -7.24 -4.40
CA ILE A 15 -10.69 -6.78 -4.80
C ILE A 15 -9.66 -7.87 -4.49
N THR A 16 -8.74 -8.12 -5.42
CA THR A 16 -7.60 -9.03 -5.21
C THR A 16 -6.36 -8.20 -4.88
N TYR A 17 -5.90 -8.30 -3.64
CA TYR A 17 -4.72 -7.60 -3.13
C TYR A 17 -3.44 -8.39 -3.45
N ARG A 18 -2.31 -7.69 -3.61
CA ARG A 18 -1.01 -8.32 -3.89
C ARG A 18 -0.53 -9.23 -2.76
N SER A 19 -0.97 -8.97 -1.53
CA SER A 19 -0.61 -9.78 -0.37
C SER A 19 -1.73 -9.98 0.65
N ARG A 20 -1.62 -11.07 1.44
CA ARG A 20 -2.49 -11.30 2.61
C ARG A 20 -2.40 -10.18 3.65
N ALA A 21 -1.26 -9.49 3.75
CA ALA A 21 -1.11 -8.36 4.67
C ALA A 21 -1.94 -7.15 4.21
N GLU A 22 -1.89 -6.81 2.93
CA GLU A 22 -2.74 -5.77 2.35
C GLU A 22 -4.24 -6.10 2.49
N ALA A 23 -4.64 -7.33 2.18
CA ALA A 23 -6.04 -7.75 2.34
C ALA A 23 -6.53 -7.62 3.79
N LYS A 24 -5.66 -7.89 4.78
CA LYS A 24 -5.97 -7.67 6.20
C LYS A 24 -6.12 -6.19 6.55
N TRP A 25 -5.31 -5.31 5.98
CA TRP A 25 -5.46 -3.87 6.16
C TRP A 25 -6.73 -3.35 5.51
N ALA A 26 -7.07 -3.82 4.31
CA ALA A 26 -8.35 -3.51 3.68
C ALA A 26 -9.55 -3.96 4.54
N TRP A 27 -9.48 -5.15 5.13
CA TRP A 27 -10.48 -5.62 6.10
C TRP A 27 -10.53 -4.71 7.34
N PHE A 28 -9.39 -4.28 7.87
CA PHE A 28 -9.33 -3.38 9.01
C PHE A 28 -9.99 -2.02 8.69
N PHE A 29 -9.66 -1.42 7.54
CA PHE A 29 -10.27 -0.16 7.10
C PHE A 29 -11.79 -0.29 6.95
N ASP A 30 -12.29 -1.39 6.35
CA ASP A 30 -13.72 -1.72 6.29
C ASP A 30 -14.37 -1.74 7.68
N LYS A 31 -13.76 -2.45 8.65
CA LYS A 31 -14.30 -2.53 10.02
C LYS A 31 -14.26 -1.23 10.79
N CYS A 32 -13.25 -0.41 10.55
CA CYS A 32 -13.15 0.92 11.14
C CYS A 32 -13.95 1.99 10.39
N ARG A 33 -14.59 1.63 9.26
CA ARG A 33 -15.27 2.58 8.36
C ARG A 33 -14.35 3.71 7.89
N ILE A 34 -13.08 3.38 7.66
CA ILE A 34 -12.10 4.30 7.09
C ILE A 34 -12.16 4.12 5.58
N HIS A 35 -12.55 5.17 4.86
CA HIS A 35 -12.59 5.11 3.40
C HIS A 35 -11.19 5.18 2.80
N VAL A 36 -10.84 4.12 2.08
CA VAL A 36 -9.55 4.02 1.38
C VAL A 36 -9.73 3.66 -0.08
N GLN A 37 -8.83 4.14 -0.93
CA GLN A 37 -8.69 3.69 -2.31
C GLN A 37 -7.44 2.82 -2.42
N TYR A 38 -7.58 1.60 -2.94
CA TYR A 38 -6.47 0.68 -3.21
C TYR A 38 -5.83 1.01 -4.56
N GLU A 39 -4.50 1.15 -4.60
CA GLU A 39 -3.71 1.50 -5.80
C GLU A 39 -4.31 2.65 -6.63
N PRO A 40 -4.47 3.86 -6.05
CA PRO A 40 -5.25 4.96 -6.64
C PRO A 40 -4.70 5.44 -7.99
N GLU A 41 -3.41 5.76 -8.06
CA GLU A 41 -2.67 6.10 -9.27
C GLU A 41 -1.16 6.06 -9.00
N GLY A 42 -0.34 6.00 -10.06
CA GLY A 42 1.11 6.05 -9.96
C GLY A 42 1.67 7.46 -10.13
N PHE A 43 2.66 7.80 -9.31
CA PHE A 43 3.36 9.10 -9.31
C PHE A 43 4.78 8.97 -9.85
N LYS A 44 5.27 10.02 -10.51
CA LYS A 44 6.68 10.15 -10.87
C LYS A 44 7.38 11.03 -9.84
N THR A 45 8.35 10.46 -9.12
CA THR A 45 9.19 11.17 -8.14
C THR A 45 10.63 11.27 -8.64
N GLU A 46 11.48 12.00 -7.91
CA GLU A 46 12.91 12.09 -8.21
C GLU A 46 13.61 10.72 -8.14
N ALA A 47 13.12 9.82 -7.28
CA ALA A 47 13.66 8.48 -7.10
C ALA A 47 13.10 7.44 -8.07
N GLY A 48 12.03 7.77 -8.82
CA GLY A 48 11.41 6.90 -9.83
C GLY A 48 9.88 6.90 -9.78
N TRP A 49 9.27 5.86 -10.36
CA TRP A 49 7.81 5.68 -10.30
C TRP A 49 7.40 5.06 -8.97
N TYR A 50 6.39 5.63 -8.32
CA TYR A 50 5.83 5.20 -7.06
C TYR A 50 4.33 4.93 -7.20
N LEU A 51 3.86 3.76 -6.77
CA LEU A 51 2.44 3.43 -6.69
C LEU A 51 2.11 3.12 -5.22
N PRO A 52 1.33 3.96 -4.53
CA PRO A 52 0.94 3.71 -3.15
C PRO A 52 0.00 2.51 -3.04
N ASP A 53 0.09 1.76 -1.94
CA ASP A 53 -0.83 0.64 -1.66
C ASP A 53 -2.26 1.14 -1.39
N PHE A 54 -2.41 2.14 -0.52
CA PHE A 54 -3.72 2.73 -0.18
C PHE A 54 -3.64 4.26 -0.07
N GLN A 55 -4.72 4.95 -0.41
CA GLN A 55 -4.94 6.37 -0.09
C GLN A 55 -6.07 6.51 0.92
N LEU A 56 -5.84 7.31 1.97
CA LEU A 56 -6.85 7.65 2.97
C LEU A 56 -7.70 8.82 2.44
N MET A 57 -8.96 8.55 2.10
CA MET A 57 -9.80 9.51 1.37
C MET A 57 -10.30 10.68 2.23
N GLU A 58 -10.32 10.50 3.55
CA GLU A 58 -10.82 11.51 4.50
C GLU A 58 -9.69 12.33 5.14
N ALA A 59 -8.44 12.08 4.77
CA ALA A 59 -7.32 12.84 5.28
C ALA A 59 -7.34 14.29 4.77
N PRO A 60 -6.89 15.28 5.55
CA PRO A 60 -6.92 16.70 5.17
C PRO A 60 -5.98 17.04 3.99
N ARG A 61 -5.11 16.11 3.62
CA ARG A 61 -4.18 16.19 2.49
C ARG A 61 -4.04 14.80 1.88
N PRO A 62 -3.61 14.66 0.61
CA PRO A 62 -3.25 13.36 0.05
C PRO A 62 -2.34 12.59 1.01
N THR A 63 -2.85 11.50 1.55
CA THR A 63 -2.18 10.70 2.57
C THR A 63 -2.23 9.25 2.15
N TYR A 64 -1.05 8.66 1.99
CA TYR A 64 -0.90 7.28 1.54
C TYR A 64 -0.50 6.37 2.69
N PHE A 65 -0.97 5.14 2.66
CA PHE A 65 -0.67 4.11 3.64
C PHE A 65 0.00 2.92 2.95
N GLU A 66 1.24 2.64 3.35
CA GLU A 66 2.11 1.61 2.77
C GLU A 66 2.20 0.38 3.68
N VAL A 67 1.98 -0.80 3.10
CA VAL A 67 2.07 -2.08 3.81
C VAL A 67 3.40 -2.74 3.49
N LYS A 68 4.34 -2.68 4.43
CA LYS A 68 5.66 -3.32 4.30
C LYS A 68 5.87 -4.38 5.39
N PRO A 69 6.38 -5.58 5.04
CA PRO A 69 6.72 -6.61 6.03
C PRO A 69 7.95 -6.24 6.89
N HIS A 70 8.71 -5.23 6.47
CA HIS A 70 9.90 -4.74 7.16
C HIS A 70 9.94 -3.21 7.08
N ARG A 71 10.88 -2.59 7.80
CA ARG A 71 11.18 -1.17 7.59
C ARG A 71 11.51 -0.90 6.11
N PRO A 72 10.95 0.15 5.49
CA PRO A 72 11.28 0.48 4.11
C PRO A 72 12.79 0.73 3.97
N THR A 73 13.33 0.31 2.83
CA THR A 73 14.70 0.65 2.45
C THR A 73 14.82 2.15 2.18
N LYS A 74 16.04 2.71 2.20
CA LYS A 74 16.26 4.12 1.84
C LYS A 74 15.62 4.47 0.49
N ARG A 75 15.79 3.61 -0.52
CA ARG A 75 15.21 3.82 -1.84
C ARG A 75 13.67 3.85 -1.83
N GLU A 76 13.04 2.95 -1.08
CA GLU A 76 11.57 2.97 -0.95
C GLU A 76 11.09 4.22 -0.23
N TYR A 77 11.80 4.68 0.81
CA TYR A 77 11.53 5.97 1.44
C TYR A 77 11.67 7.13 0.44
N ASP A 78 12.76 7.16 -0.33
CA ASP A 78 12.99 8.21 -1.32
C ASP A 78 11.88 8.20 -2.41
N LEU A 79 11.33 7.03 -2.77
CA LEU A 79 10.19 6.92 -3.70
C LEU A 79 8.89 7.51 -3.13
N MET A 80 8.68 7.42 -1.81
CA MET A 80 7.49 7.96 -1.15
C MET A 80 7.55 9.47 -0.95
N GLN A 81 8.72 10.09 -1.16
CA GLN A 81 8.89 11.55 -1.13
C GLN A 81 8.77 12.08 -2.56
N ALA A 82 7.55 12.53 -2.89
CA ALA A 82 7.25 13.25 -4.12
C ALA A 82 7.36 14.76 -3.89
#